data_AF-A0A1Y4ABU7-F1
#
_entry.id   AF-A0A1Y4ABU7-F1
#
_cell.length_a   1.000
_cell.length_b   1.000
_cell.length_c   1.000
_cell.angle_alpha   90.00
_cell.angle_beta   90.00
_cell.angle_gamma   90.00
#
_symmetry.space_group_name_H-M   'P 1'
#
loop_
_entity.id
_entity.type
_entity.pdbx_description
1 polymer ?
#
loop_
_entity_poly.entity_id
_entity_poly.type
_entity_poly.pdbx_seq_one_letter_code
_entity_poly.pdbx_strand_id
1 'polypeptide(L)' 'MTKETFMIEEISKEIVLLLMEEHGMDLKEALRTLYTSDTYAKLTNLRTGLFSQSTAYVYEYLEHELATGKMA' A
#
# COMPACT_ATOMS: atom_id res chain seq x y z
N MET A 1 14.04 10.85 -11.00
CA MET A 1 13.30 10.29 -9.85
C MET A 1 13.03 11.42 -8.89
N THR A 2 11.76 11.67 -8.53
CA THR A 2 11.41 12.67 -7.52
C THR A 2 11.48 12.04 -6.13
N LYS A 3 11.57 12.85 -5.07
CA LYS A 3 11.56 12.34 -3.69
C LYS A 3 10.25 11.59 -3.42
N GLU A 4 9.16 12.12 -3.94
CA GLU A 4 7.81 11.59 -3.80
C GLU A 4 7.70 10.21 -4.43
N THR A 5 8.17 10.03 -5.67
CA THR A 5 8.16 8.71 -6.34
C THR A 5 8.99 7.69 -5.58
N PHE A 6 10.16 8.07 -5.07
CA PHE A 6 11.01 7.18 -4.26
C PHE A 6 10.31 6.73 -2.97
N MET A 7 9.66 7.65 -2.26
CA MET A 7 8.94 7.31 -1.03
C MET A 7 7.74 6.40 -1.31
N ILE A 8 7.00 6.64 -2.40
CA ILE A 8 5.90 5.76 -2.83
C ILE A 8 6.42 4.36 -3.11
N GLU A 9 7.54 4.23 -3.82
CA GLU A 9 8.14 2.93 -4.15
C GLU A 9 8.61 2.17 -2.91
N GLU A 10 9.27 2.84 -1.95
CA GLU A 10 9.71 2.22 -0.70
C GLU A 10 8.51 1.76 0.15
N ILE A 11 7.50 2.61 0.34
CA ILE A 11 6.27 2.23 1.06
C ILE A 11 5.57 1.05 0.37
N SER A 12 5.49 1.08 -0.97
CA SER A 12 4.83 0.01 -1.73
C SER A 12 5.55 -1.33 -1.57
N LYS A 13 6.88 -1.31 -1.62
CA LYS A 13 7.71 -2.49 -1.41
C LYS A 13 7.52 -3.07 -0.01
N GLU A 14 7.54 -2.24 1.02
CA GLU A 14 7.34 -2.71 2.40
C GLU A 14 5.93 -3.27 2.61
N ILE A 15 4.88 -2.64 2.05
CA ILE A 15 3.51 -3.18 2.12
C ILE A 15 3.41 -4.55 1.44
N VAL A 16 4.04 -4.73 0.27
CA VAL A 16 4.06 -6.03 -0.40
C VAL A 16 4.70 -7.10 0.48
N LEU A 17 5.80 -6.78 1.18
CA LEU A 17 6.43 -7.71 2.12
C LEU A 17 5.50 -8.04 3.30
N LEU A 18 4.83 -7.04 3.88
CA LEU A 18 3.87 -7.26 4.98
C LEU A 18 2.70 -8.15 4.55
N LEU A 19 2.13 -7.94 3.36
CA LEU A 19 1.08 -8.81 2.83
C LEU A 19 1.55 -10.26 2.66
N MET A 20 2.80 -10.45 2.23
CA MET A 20 3.37 -11.79 2.11
C MET A 20 3.62 -12.44 3.48
N GLU A 21 4.12 -11.68 4.45
CA GLU A 21 4.48 -12.18 5.79
C GLU A 21 3.25 -12.42 6.69
N GLU A 22 2.27 -11.50 6.68
CA GLU A 22 1.14 -11.51 7.61
C GLU A 22 -0.10 -12.19 7.03
N HIS A 23 -0.36 -12.06 5.72
CA HIS A 23 -1.51 -12.69 5.06
C HIS A 23 -1.14 -13.96 4.29
N GLY A 24 0.14 -14.32 4.23
CA GLY A 24 0.61 -15.51 3.51
C GLY A 24 0.39 -15.43 1.99
N MET A 25 0.24 -14.22 1.44
CA MET A 25 0.06 -13.99 0.01
C MET A 25 1.35 -14.34 -0.74
N ASP A 26 1.23 -14.85 -1.96
CA ASP A 26 2.38 -14.88 -2.87
C ASP A 26 2.67 -13.47 -3.43
N LEU A 27 3.84 -13.28 -4.03
CA LEU A 27 4.24 -11.98 -4.57
C LEU A 27 3.23 -11.41 -5.57
N LYS A 28 2.65 -12.25 -6.43
CA LYS A 28 1.71 -11.80 -7.46
C LYS A 28 0.39 -11.36 -6.83
N GLU A 29 -0.08 -12.11 -5.83
CA GLU A 29 -1.27 -11.78 -5.06
C GLU A 29 -1.06 -10.50 -4.25
N ALA A 30 0.04 -10.35 -3.53
CA ALA A 30 0.36 -9.15 -2.75
C ALA A 30 0.45 -7.90 -3.65
N LEU A 31 1.14 -7.99 -4.80
CA LEU A 31 1.19 -6.89 -5.77
C LEU A 31 -0.18 -6.54 -6.32
N ARG A 32 -0.99 -7.55 -6.67
CA ARG A 32 -2.36 -7.32 -7.14
C ARG A 32 -3.18 -6.61 -6.06
N THR A 33 -3.18 -7.14 -4.83
CA THR A 33 -3.91 -6.59 -3.69
C THR A 33 -3.55 -5.13 -3.45
N LEU A 34 -2.26 -4.79 -3.41
CA LEU A 34 -1.83 -3.41 -3.24
C LEU A 34 -2.26 -2.54 -4.42
N TYR A 35 -1.93 -2.90 -5.66
CA TYR A 35 -2.15 -2.00 -6.80
C TYR A 35 -3.62 -1.83 -7.20
N THR A 36 -4.51 -2.72 -6.78
CA THR A 36 -5.95 -2.55 -6.95
C THR A 36 -6.63 -1.88 -5.76
N SER A 37 -5.88 -1.50 -4.72
CA SER A 37 -6.46 -0.90 -3.51
C SER A 37 -6.74 0.60 -3.64
N ASP A 38 -7.79 1.06 -2.98
CA ASP A 38 -8.05 2.49 -2.75
C ASP A 38 -6.90 3.14 -1.98
N THR A 39 -6.26 2.38 -1.09
CA THR A 39 -5.09 2.82 -0.33
C THR A 39 -3.93 3.20 -1.25
N TYR A 40 -3.62 2.41 -2.27
CA TYR A 40 -2.58 2.72 -3.25
C TYR A 40 -2.95 3.92 -4.14
N ALA A 41 -4.23 4.02 -4.54
CA ALA A 41 -4.72 5.19 -5.27
C ALA A 41 -4.54 6.49 -4.46
N LYS A 42 -4.72 6.42 -3.14
CA LYS A 42 -4.47 7.56 -2.24
C LYS A 42 -2.97 7.80 -2.00
N LEU A 43 -2.16 6.76 -1.90
CA LEU A 43 -0.70 6.84 -1.74
C LEU A 43 -0.04 7.57 -2.91
N THR A 44 -0.48 7.27 -4.13
CA THR A 44 0.04 7.88 -5.36
C THR A 44 -0.48 9.30 -5.61
N ASN A 45 -1.58 9.69 -4.95
CA ASN A 45 -2.09 11.06 -5.01
C ASN A 45 -1.34 11.97 -4.03
N LEU A 46 -0.39 12.77 -4.53
CA LEU A 46 0.44 13.66 -3.73
C LEU A 46 -0.35 14.66 -2.85
N ARG A 47 -1.61 14.97 -3.18
CA ARG A 47 -2.44 15.87 -2.37
C ARG A 47 -2.85 15.26 -1.03
N THR A 48 -2.82 13.93 -0.89
CA THR A 48 -3.15 13.23 0.36
C THR A 48 -2.01 13.31 1.38
N GLY A 49 -0.78 13.51 0.91
CA GLY A 49 0.43 13.48 1.75
C GLY A 49 0.83 12.10 2.26
N LEU A 50 0.14 11.02 1.86
CA LEU A 50 0.40 9.65 2.35
C LEU A 50 1.83 9.17 2.09
N PHE A 51 2.45 9.58 0.98
CA PHE A 51 3.84 9.24 0.66
C PHE A 51 4.86 9.75 1.70
N SER A 52 4.47 10.69 2.58
CA SER A 52 5.33 11.22 3.64
C SER A 52 5.12 10.55 5.00
N GLN A 53 4.16 9.63 5.09
CA GLN A 53 3.83 8.89 6.31
C GLN A 53 4.67 7.62 6.43
N SER A 54 4.64 6.99 7.61
CA SER A 54 5.24 5.67 7.80
C SER A 54 4.46 4.60 7.04
N THR A 55 5.15 3.54 6.61
CA THR A 55 4.52 2.38 5.98
C THR A 55 3.43 1.78 6.86
N ALA A 56 3.66 1.65 8.17
CA ALA A 56 2.67 1.12 9.11
C ALA A 56 1.35 1.92 9.08
N TYR A 57 1.41 3.25 8.98
CA TYR A 57 0.22 4.08 8.88
C TYR A 57 -0.53 3.85 7.57
N VAL A 58 0.19 3.76 6.44
CA VAL A 58 -0.43 3.48 5.13
C VAL A 58 -1.03 2.07 5.10
N TYR A 59 -0.34 1.11 5.71
CA TYR A 59 -0.76 -0.29 5.77
C TYR A 59 -2.03 -0.47 6.61
N GLU A 60 -2.19 0.27 7.70
CA GLU A 60 -3.43 0.25 8.50
C GLU A 60 -4.68 0.59 7.64
N TYR A 61 -4.58 1.53 6.70
CA TYR A 61 -5.68 1.79 5.75
C TYR A 61 -5.98 0.60 4.85
N LEU A 62 -4.93 -0.09 4.39
CA LEU A 62 -5.09 -1.27 3.56
C LEU A 62 -5.72 -2.42 4.36
N GLU A 63 -5.30 -2.64 5.60
CA GLU A 63 -5.90 -3.63 6.51
C GLU A 63 -7.39 -3.35 6.73
N HIS A 64 -7.75 -2.09 6.96
CA HIS A 64 -9.16 -1.69 7.07
C HIS A 64 -9.95 -1.93 5.77
N GLU A 65 -9.35 -1.66 4.62
CA GLU A 65 -9.94 -1.91 3.31
C GLU A 65 -10.21 -3.41 3.09
N LEU A 66 -9.23 -4.26 3.40
CA LEU A 66 -9.33 -5.72 3.32
C LEU A 66 -10.37 -6.28 4.29
N ALA A 67 -10.42 -5.77 5.53
CA ALA A 67 -11.38 -6.21 6.54
C ALA A 67 -12.83 -5.81 6.21
N THR A 68 -13.03 -4.67 5.52
CA THR A 68 -14.37 -4.18 5.17
C THR A 68 -14.87 -4.69 3.81
N GLY A 69 -14.03 -5.39 3.04
CA GLY A 69 -14.39 -6.01 1.77
C GLY A 69 -14.64 -5.02 0.63
N LYS A 70 -14.25 -3.74 0.78
CA LYS A 70 -14.31 -2.74 -0.30
C LYS A 70 -13.00 -2.75 -1.07
N MET A 71 -12.81 -3.76 -1.92
CA MET A 71 -11.84 -3.67 -3.00
C MET A 71 -12.59 -3.14 -4.23
N ALA A 72 -12.15 -2.01 -4.78
CA ALA A 72 -12.78 -1.37 -5.94
C ALA A 72 -12.62 -2.20 -7.23
#